data_AF-A0A6N4WG66-F1
#
_entry.id   AF-A0A6N4WG66-F1
#
_cell.length_a   1.000
_cell.length_b   1.000
_cell.length_c   1.000
_cell.angle_alpha   90.00
_cell.angle_beta   90.00
_cell.angle_gamma   90.00
#
_symmetry.space_group_name_H-M   'P 1'
#
loop_
_entity.id
_entity.type
_entity.pdbx_description
1 polymer ?
#
loop_
_entity_poly.entity_id
_entity_poly.type
_entity_poly.pdbx_seq_one_letter_code
_entity_poly.pdbx_strand_id
1 'polypeptide(L)'
;MFSELGYDAATFQAIAIRADLTRPAINHYFASKRLLYQEVVEQTNALLVESAVTYSQREGTLPDRLRAFIRAAVAAQGQDRSVAAFLVTSVLESQRHPDLNQDDNDSMNFTRGFVTSAIKDAIEAGEIRPDIDVPSAAEMLMAVMWGLGFYAGFVGDQDRLVAIMDQFLNLLDGQMWRVADRA
;
A
#
# COMPACT_ATOMS: atom_id res chain seq x y z
N MET A 1 -13.81 -0.35 -11.69
CA MET A 1 -14.66 -1.56 -11.61
C MET A 1 -14.49 -2.29 -10.30
N PHE A 2 -13.39 -3.02 -10.04
CA PHE A 2 -13.24 -3.72 -8.76
C PHE A 2 -13.10 -2.76 -7.56
N SER A 3 -12.34 -1.66 -7.70
CA SER A 3 -12.27 -0.61 -6.67
C SER A 3 -13.59 0.14 -6.43
N GLU A 4 -14.45 0.20 -7.44
CA GLU A 4 -15.72 0.94 -7.39
C GLU A 4 -16.88 0.07 -6.85
N LEU A 5 -16.91 -1.21 -7.21
CA LEU A 5 -18.03 -2.12 -6.96
C LEU A 5 -17.68 -3.27 -5.99
N GLY A 6 -16.40 -3.46 -5.67
CA GLY A 6 -15.90 -4.64 -4.95
C GLY A 6 -15.83 -5.88 -5.85
N TYR A 7 -15.32 -6.99 -5.28
CA TYR A 7 -15.19 -8.24 -6.03
C TYR A 7 -16.55 -8.73 -6.47
N ASP A 8 -17.51 -8.97 -5.56
CA ASP A 8 -18.77 -9.66 -5.88
C ASP A 8 -19.62 -8.95 -6.95
N ALA A 9 -19.83 -7.63 -6.83
CA ALA A 9 -20.69 -6.90 -7.75
C ALA A 9 -20.06 -6.60 -9.12
N ALA A 10 -18.73 -6.65 -9.25
CA ALA A 10 -18.05 -6.46 -10.53
C ALA A 10 -18.22 -7.69 -11.45
N THR A 11 -19.30 -7.74 -12.22
CA THR A 11 -19.55 -8.88 -13.13
C THR A 11 -18.60 -8.85 -14.33
N PHE A 12 -18.24 -10.04 -14.82
CA PHE A 12 -17.39 -10.19 -16.02
C PHE A 12 -17.98 -9.50 -17.26
N GLN A 13 -19.31 -9.50 -17.38
CA GLN A 13 -20.02 -8.79 -18.44
C GLN A 13 -19.87 -7.27 -18.29
N ALA A 14 -20.03 -6.73 -17.08
CA ALA A 14 -19.88 -5.30 -16.84
C ALA A 14 -18.43 -4.83 -17.08
N ILE A 15 -17.45 -5.65 -16.70
CA ILE A 15 -16.03 -5.37 -16.98
C ILE A 15 -15.78 -5.38 -18.50
N ALA A 16 -16.27 -6.39 -19.22
CA ALA A 16 -16.11 -6.45 -20.68
C ALA A 16 -16.73 -5.23 -21.37
N ILE A 17 -17.96 -4.87 -21.03
CA ILE A 17 -18.63 -3.67 -21.56
C ILE A 17 -17.80 -2.41 -21.30
N ARG A 18 -17.28 -2.24 -20.08
CA ARG A 18 -16.50 -1.05 -19.70
C ARG A 18 -15.13 -1.00 -20.38
N ALA A 19 -14.57 -2.16 -20.72
CA ALA A 19 -13.31 -2.28 -21.47
C ALA A 19 -13.50 -2.18 -22.99
N ASP A 20 -14.72 -1.92 -23.48
CA ASP A 20 -15.08 -1.95 -24.91
C ASP A 20 -14.75 -3.32 -25.56
N LEU A 21 -14.93 -4.40 -24.79
CA LEU A 21 -14.70 -5.78 -25.20
C LEU A 21 -16.01 -6.57 -25.20
N THR A 22 -16.04 -7.61 -26.03
CA THR A 22 -17.11 -8.61 -25.97
C THR A 22 -16.84 -9.62 -24.86
N ARG A 23 -17.88 -10.27 -24.34
CA ARG A 23 -17.74 -11.35 -23.36
C ARG A 23 -16.87 -12.53 -23.85
N PRO A 24 -16.98 -12.98 -25.12
CA PRO A 24 -16.06 -13.99 -25.65
C PRO A 24 -14.60 -13.51 -25.67
N ALA A 25 -14.35 -12.23 -25.97
CA ALA A 25 -13.00 -11.68 -25.99
C ALA A 25 -12.36 -11.67 -24.60
N ILE A 26 -13.09 -11.23 -23.55
CA ILE A 26 -12.52 -11.24 -22.19
C ILE A 26 -12.26 -12.68 -21.69
N ASN A 27 -13.15 -13.62 -22.02
CA ASN A 27 -12.99 -15.05 -21.70
C ASN A 27 -11.78 -15.68 -22.40
N HIS A 28 -11.35 -15.14 -23.55
CA HIS A 28 -10.15 -15.60 -24.23
C HIS A 28 -8.88 -15.29 -23.42
N TYR A 29 -8.84 -14.13 -22.74
CA TYR A 29 -7.71 -13.73 -21.91
C TYR A 29 -7.77 -14.29 -20.49
N PHE A 30 -8.96 -14.40 -19.92
CA PHE A 30 -9.15 -14.79 -18.52
C PHE A 30 -10.22 -15.87 -18.40
N ALA A 31 -9.81 -17.07 -17.98
CA ALA A 31 -10.70 -18.22 -17.81
C ALA A 31 -11.75 -18.03 -16.70
N SER A 32 -11.53 -17.10 -15.76
CA SER A 32 -12.52 -16.76 -14.74
C SER A 32 -12.35 -15.35 -14.20
N LYS A 33 -13.40 -14.82 -13.56
CA LYS A 33 -13.36 -13.55 -12.81
C LYS A 33 -12.31 -13.56 -11.70
N ARG A 34 -12.12 -14.71 -11.05
CA ARG A 34 -11.11 -14.90 -10.01
C ARG A 34 -9.71 -14.71 -10.56
N LEU A 35 -9.39 -15.35 -11.69
CA LEU A 35 -8.09 -15.21 -12.34
C LEU A 35 -7.87 -13.77 -12.82
N LEU A 36 -8.87 -13.14 -13.45
CA LEU A 36 -8.77 -11.72 -13.80
C LEU A 36 -8.47 -10.86 -12.56
N TYR A 37 -9.20 -11.07 -11.47
CA TYR A 37 -9.00 -10.30 -10.25
C TYR A 37 -7.59 -10.49 -9.68
N GLN A 38 -7.11 -11.73 -9.62
CA GLN A 38 -5.77 -12.07 -9.16
C GLN A 38 -4.69 -11.38 -10.00
N GLU A 39 -4.84 -11.37 -11.33
CA GLU A 39 -3.94 -10.68 -12.26
C GLU A 39 -3.94 -9.16 -12.06
N VAL A 40 -5.11 -8.55 -11.82
CA VAL A 40 -5.18 -7.11 -11.53
C VAL A 40 -4.51 -6.80 -10.19
N VAL A 41 -4.70 -7.64 -9.16
CA VAL A 41 -4.03 -7.48 -7.84
C VAL A 41 -2.52 -7.56 -8.01
N GLU A 42 -2.01 -8.58 -8.69
CA GLU A 42 -0.59 -8.80 -8.91
C GLU A 42 0.05 -7.64 -9.68
N GLN A 43 -0.56 -7.21 -10.79
CA GLN A 43 -0.07 -6.06 -11.57
C GLN A 43 -0.07 -4.77 -10.74
N THR A 44 -1.12 -4.56 -9.94
CA THR A 44 -1.22 -3.36 -9.07
C THR A 44 -0.13 -3.37 -8.00
N ASN A 45 0.11 -4.53 -7.37
CA ASN A 45 1.15 -4.69 -6.36
C ASN A 45 2.55 -4.49 -6.94
N ALA A 46 2.86 -5.09 -8.09
CA ALA A 46 4.14 -4.91 -8.76
C ALA A 46 4.40 -3.43 -9.12
N LEU A 47 3.36 -2.74 -9.62
CA LEU A 47 3.46 -1.34 -10.00
C LEU A 47 3.68 -0.39 -8.81
N LEU A 48 3.07 -0.65 -7.66
CA LEU A 48 3.06 0.31 -6.53
C LEU A 48 3.96 -0.10 -5.38
N VAL A 49 3.89 -1.36 -4.96
CA VAL A 49 4.52 -1.82 -3.74
C VAL A 49 5.97 -2.19 -4.03
N GLU A 50 6.21 -3.05 -5.02
CA GLU A 50 7.56 -3.51 -5.34
C GLU A 50 8.45 -2.36 -5.85
N SER A 51 7.90 -1.47 -6.67
CA SER A 51 8.60 -0.29 -7.16
C SER A 51 8.95 0.69 -6.02
N ALA A 52 8.01 0.92 -5.10
CA ALA A 52 8.23 1.80 -3.95
C ALA A 52 9.22 1.21 -2.94
N VAL A 53 9.15 -0.10 -2.66
CA VAL A 53 10.15 -0.79 -1.85
C VAL A 53 11.53 -0.64 -2.50
N THR A 54 11.67 -0.96 -3.78
CA THR A 54 12.94 -0.85 -4.51
C THR A 54 13.53 0.56 -4.45
N TYR A 55 12.70 1.59 -4.59
CA TYR A 55 13.16 2.97 -4.53
C TYR A 55 13.58 3.37 -3.11
N SER A 56 12.76 3.03 -2.11
CA SER A 56 13.00 3.39 -0.72
C SER A 56 14.24 2.75 -0.11
N GLN A 57 14.63 1.53 -0.52
CA GLN A 57 15.83 0.85 -0.02
C GLN A 57 17.14 1.62 -0.26
N ARG A 58 17.13 2.63 -1.14
CA ARG A 58 18.30 3.47 -1.42
C ARG A 58 18.58 4.49 -0.32
N GLU A 59 17.61 4.73 0.56
CA GLU A 59 17.73 5.71 1.63
C GLU A 59 18.44 5.15 2.87
N GLY A 60 19.20 6.02 3.54
CA GLY A 60 20.09 5.64 4.63
C GLY A 60 19.39 5.44 5.97
N THR A 61 18.29 6.16 6.23
CA THR A 61 17.60 6.18 7.54
C THR A 61 16.19 5.61 7.43
N LEU A 62 15.63 5.10 8.54
CA LEU A 62 14.24 4.62 8.53
C LEU A 62 13.23 5.70 8.12
N PRO A 63 13.27 6.93 8.67
CA PRO A 63 12.35 8.00 8.25
C PRO A 63 12.43 8.31 6.75
N ASP A 64 13.63 8.33 6.18
CA ASP A 64 13.81 8.61 4.75
C ASP A 64 13.30 7.46 3.88
N ARG A 65 13.52 6.20 4.29
CA ARG A 65 12.95 5.02 3.63
C ARG A 65 11.42 5.09 3.61
N LEU A 66 10.78 5.38 4.74
CA LEU A 66 9.32 5.53 4.82
C LEU A 66 8.80 6.68 3.95
N ARG A 67 9.50 7.83 3.97
CA ARG A 67 9.17 8.99 3.12
C ARG A 67 9.27 8.63 1.64
N ALA A 68 10.35 7.98 1.23
CA ALA A 68 10.59 7.58 -0.14
C ALA A 68 9.57 6.55 -0.64
N PHE A 69 9.21 5.58 0.21
CA PHE A 69 8.17 4.59 -0.09
C PHE A 69 6.84 5.27 -0.41
N ILE A 70 6.38 6.16 0.47
CA ILE A 70 5.08 6.82 0.32
C ILE A 70 5.07 7.75 -0.87
N ARG A 71 6.14 8.52 -1.10
CA ARG A 71 6.27 9.37 -2.30
C ARG A 71 6.24 8.55 -3.58
N ALA A 72 6.93 7.41 -3.62
CA ALA A 72 6.91 6.53 -4.78
C ALA A 72 5.51 5.94 -5.01
N ALA A 73 4.83 5.48 -3.95
CA ALA A 73 3.48 4.97 -4.03
C ALA A 73 2.47 6.03 -4.53
N VAL A 74 2.58 7.27 -4.04
CA VAL A 74 1.73 8.39 -4.51
C VAL A 74 2.03 8.75 -5.96
N ALA A 75 3.31 8.82 -6.34
CA ALA A 75 3.71 9.16 -7.70
C ALA A 75 3.26 8.10 -8.72
N ALA A 76 3.34 6.82 -8.37
CA ALA A 76 2.91 5.72 -9.22
C ALA A 76 1.37 5.67 -9.44
N GLN A 77 0.58 6.27 -8.55
CA GLN A 77 -0.87 6.40 -8.72
C GLN A 77 -1.28 7.50 -9.73
N GLY A 78 -0.37 8.40 -10.10
CA GLY A 78 -0.70 9.49 -11.04
C GLY A 78 -1.77 10.42 -10.48
N GLN A 79 -2.91 10.60 -11.14
CA GLN A 79 -4.10 11.25 -10.56
C GLN A 79 -5.21 10.24 -10.21
N ASP A 80 -4.95 8.95 -10.38
CA ASP A 80 -5.95 7.90 -10.29
C ASP A 80 -6.00 7.30 -8.88
N ARG A 81 -6.92 7.82 -8.06
CA ARG A 81 -7.19 7.33 -6.70
C ARG A 81 -7.74 5.91 -6.68
N SER A 82 -8.27 5.42 -7.80
CA SER A 82 -8.88 4.08 -7.88
C SER A 82 -7.85 2.98 -7.67
N VAL A 83 -6.58 3.28 -7.92
CA VAL A 83 -5.44 2.38 -7.72
C VAL A 83 -5.17 2.15 -6.23
N ALA A 84 -5.11 3.21 -5.43
CA ALA A 84 -4.99 3.10 -3.97
C ALA A 84 -6.23 2.44 -3.35
N ALA A 85 -7.42 2.86 -3.79
CA ALA A 85 -8.67 2.27 -3.36
C ALA A 85 -8.70 0.77 -3.67
N PHE A 86 -8.21 0.36 -4.84
CA PHE A 86 -8.14 -1.05 -5.22
C PHE A 86 -7.26 -1.86 -4.27
N LEU A 87 -6.04 -1.41 -3.97
CA LEU A 87 -5.14 -2.08 -3.01
C LEU A 87 -5.77 -2.26 -1.62
N VAL A 88 -6.49 -1.24 -1.14
CA VAL A 88 -7.16 -1.31 0.17
C VAL A 88 -8.35 -2.27 0.12
N THR A 89 -9.18 -2.16 -0.92
CA THR A 89 -10.31 -3.08 -1.09
C THR A 89 -9.84 -4.50 -1.31
N SER A 90 -8.71 -4.73 -1.96
CA SER A 90 -8.29 -6.08 -2.32
C SER A 90 -7.93 -6.90 -1.09
N VAL A 91 -7.30 -6.28 -0.09
CA VAL A 91 -7.04 -6.93 1.21
C VAL A 91 -8.32 -7.17 2.00
N LEU A 92 -9.28 -6.25 1.96
CA LEU A 92 -10.58 -6.49 2.61
C LEU A 92 -11.37 -7.63 1.93
N GLU A 93 -11.32 -7.70 0.60
CA GLU A 93 -11.97 -8.77 -0.16
C GLU A 93 -11.27 -10.12 0.06
N SER A 94 -9.94 -10.13 0.25
CA SER A 94 -9.20 -11.36 0.52
C SER A 94 -9.46 -11.95 1.91
N GLN A 95 -9.86 -11.10 2.88
CA GLN A 95 -10.38 -11.54 4.17
C GLN A 95 -11.79 -12.16 4.07
N ARG A 96 -12.60 -11.69 3.12
CA ARG A 96 -13.97 -12.21 2.89
C ARG A 96 -13.98 -13.48 2.05
N HIS A 97 -13.06 -13.55 1.09
CA HIS A 97 -12.93 -14.63 0.12
C HIS A 97 -11.50 -15.17 0.19
N PRO A 98 -11.21 -16.11 1.12
CA PRO A 98 -9.85 -16.63 1.31
C PRO A 98 -9.24 -17.27 0.05
N ASP A 99 -10.05 -17.74 -0.88
CA ASP A 99 -9.65 -18.29 -2.18
C ASP A 99 -9.13 -17.25 -3.19
N LEU A 100 -9.30 -15.96 -2.88
CA LEU A 100 -8.67 -14.85 -3.62
C LEU A 100 -7.23 -14.58 -3.17
N ASN A 101 -6.83 -15.05 -1.98
CA ASN A 101 -5.43 -14.98 -1.59
C ASN A 101 -4.60 -15.84 -2.54
N GLN A 102 -3.57 -15.26 -3.14
CA GLN A 102 -2.53 -16.04 -3.78
C GLN A 102 -1.55 -16.48 -2.69
N ASP A 103 -1.47 -17.78 -2.41
CA ASP A 103 -0.60 -18.34 -1.34
C ASP A 103 0.88 -17.94 -1.49
N ASP A 104 1.34 -17.64 -2.72
CA ASP A 104 2.74 -17.29 -3.04
C ASP A 104 3.03 -15.78 -3.16
N ASN A 105 1.99 -14.93 -3.25
CA ASN A 105 2.11 -13.51 -3.65
C ASN A 105 1.43 -12.55 -2.65
N ASP A 106 1.60 -12.81 -1.35
CA ASP A 106 1.07 -11.91 -0.33
C ASP A 106 1.95 -10.65 -0.23
N SER A 107 1.60 -9.61 -1.01
CA SER A 107 2.26 -8.30 -0.96
C SER A 107 2.22 -7.67 0.42
N MET A 108 1.30 -8.11 1.30
CA MET A 108 1.29 -7.72 2.70
C MET A 108 2.46 -8.35 3.46
N ASN A 109 2.79 -9.62 3.19
CA ASN A 109 3.99 -10.27 3.72
C ASN A 109 5.28 -9.67 3.15
N PHE A 110 5.31 -9.32 1.86
CA PHE A 110 6.44 -8.63 1.26
C PHE A 110 6.69 -7.26 1.93
N THR A 111 5.64 -6.43 2.06
CA THR A 111 5.73 -5.12 2.70
C THR A 111 6.10 -5.25 4.18
N ARG A 112 5.51 -6.22 4.89
CA ARG A 112 5.86 -6.54 6.28
C ARG A 112 7.33 -6.92 6.42
N GLY A 113 7.85 -7.76 5.52
CA GLY A 113 9.25 -8.15 5.49
C GLY A 113 10.17 -6.95 5.29
N PHE A 114 9.83 -6.07 4.34
CA PHE A 114 10.53 -4.82 4.10
C PHE A 114 10.56 -3.91 5.35
N VAL A 115 9.41 -3.64 5.97
CA VAL A 115 9.32 -2.79 7.17
C VAL A 115 10.10 -3.39 8.33
N THR A 116 9.98 -4.70 8.54
CA THR A 116 10.71 -5.42 9.59
C THR A 116 12.23 -5.32 9.38
N SER A 117 12.69 -5.48 8.14
CA SER A 117 14.10 -5.31 7.79
C SER A 117 14.57 -3.89 8.03
N ALA A 118 13.80 -2.88 7.61
CA ALA A 118 14.15 -1.49 7.78
C ALA A 118 14.27 -1.09 9.27
N ILE A 119 13.41 -1.62 10.14
CA ILE A 119 13.53 -1.41 11.60
C ILE A 119 14.82 -2.05 12.14
N LYS A 120 15.16 -3.27 11.70
CA LYS A 120 16.39 -3.95 12.14
C LYS A 120 17.65 -3.18 11.71
N ASP A 121 17.69 -2.74 10.46
CA ASP A 121 18.80 -1.92 9.96
C ASP A 121 18.96 -0.63 10.78
N ALA A 122 17.86 0.03 11.14
CA ALA A 122 17.87 1.23 11.97
C ALA A 122 18.33 0.97 13.41
N ILE A 123 18.06 -0.22 13.96
CA ILE A 123 18.63 -0.63 15.26
C ILE A 123 20.14 -0.84 15.14
N GLU A 124 20.60 -1.53 14.09
CA GLU A 124 22.03 -1.77 13.86
C GLU A 124 22.82 -0.48 13.62
N ALA A 125 22.20 0.49 12.93
CA ALA A 125 22.75 1.83 12.72
C ALA A 125 22.71 2.73 13.97
N GLY A 126 22.02 2.32 15.04
CA GLY A 126 21.86 3.10 16.27
C GLY A 126 20.84 4.24 16.16
N GLU A 127 19.99 4.25 15.13
CA GLU A 127 18.89 5.21 14.96
C GLU A 127 17.73 4.90 15.92
N ILE A 128 17.51 3.61 16.20
CA ILE A 128 16.43 3.12 17.07
C ILE A 128 17.03 2.36 18.25
N ARG A 129 16.43 2.56 19.43
CA ARG A 129 16.82 1.84 20.64
C ARG A 129 16.63 0.32 20.47
N PRO A 130 17.60 -0.51 20.88
CA PRO A 130 17.58 -1.96 20.61
C PRO A 130 16.54 -2.73 21.45
N ASP A 131 15.95 -2.11 22.46
CA ASP A 131 14.97 -2.74 23.36
C ASP A 131 13.51 -2.58 22.90
N ILE A 132 13.27 -2.07 21.68
CA ILE A 132 11.92 -2.08 21.11
C ILE A 132 11.47 -3.48 20.73
N ASP A 133 10.15 -3.72 20.82
CA ASP A 133 9.53 -4.91 20.26
C ASP A 133 9.34 -4.75 18.74
N VAL A 134 10.29 -5.29 17.96
CA VAL A 134 10.32 -5.17 16.49
C VAL A 134 9.02 -5.65 15.83
N PRO A 135 8.45 -6.82 16.17
CA PRO A 135 7.13 -7.24 15.67
C PRO A 135 6.04 -6.18 15.87
N SER A 136 5.86 -5.67 17.09
CA SER A 136 4.83 -4.65 17.34
C SER A 136 5.12 -3.33 16.63
N ALA A 137 6.39 -2.93 16.54
CA ALA A 137 6.78 -1.72 15.80
C ALA A 137 6.48 -1.86 14.29
N ALA A 138 6.74 -3.04 13.71
CA ALA A 138 6.41 -3.32 12.32
C ALA A 138 4.89 -3.29 12.08
N GLU A 139 4.09 -3.92 12.94
CA GLU A 139 2.62 -3.87 12.83
C GLU A 139 2.07 -2.45 12.98
N MET A 140 2.64 -1.66 13.89
CA MET A 140 2.27 -0.26 14.06
C MET A 140 2.53 0.55 12.76
N LEU A 141 3.73 0.41 12.17
CA LEU A 141 4.05 1.07 10.90
C LEU A 141 3.14 0.58 9.77
N MET A 142 2.89 -0.72 9.68
CA MET A 142 1.95 -1.29 8.72
C MET A 142 0.55 -0.68 8.88
N ALA A 143 0.02 -0.59 10.10
CA ALA A 143 -1.29 0.00 10.36
C ALA A 143 -1.37 1.47 9.91
N VAL A 144 -0.31 2.25 10.12
CA VAL A 144 -0.24 3.63 9.62
C VAL A 144 -0.22 3.67 8.09
N MET A 145 0.58 2.81 7.45
CA MET A 145 0.63 2.71 5.98
C MET A 145 -0.74 2.31 5.39
N TRP A 146 -1.44 1.37 6.01
CA TRP A 146 -2.82 1.01 5.66
C TRP A 146 -3.78 2.20 5.78
N GLY A 147 -3.70 2.95 6.88
CA GLY A 147 -4.49 4.15 7.09
C GLY A 147 -4.26 5.22 6.02
N LEU A 148 -3.01 5.36 5.56
CA LEU A 148 -2.66 6.29 4.48
C LEU A 148 -3.13 5.81 3.12
N GLY A 149 -3.01 4.52 2.81
CA GLY A 149 -3.58 3.92 1.61
C GLY A 149 -5.10 4.14 1.55
N PHE A 150 -5.79 3.93 2.67
CA PHE A 150 -7.22 4.23 2.81
C PHE A 150 -7.52 5.72 2.59
N TYR A 151 -6.73 6.61 3.23
CA TYR A 151 -6.88 8.05 3.04
C TYR A 151 -6.70 8.44 1.57
N ALA A 152 -5.69 7.91 0.88
CA ALA A 152 -5.44 8.15 -0.55
C ALA A 152 -6.61 7.72 -1.43
N GLY A 153 -7.17 6.54 -1.16
CA GLY A 153 -8.21 5.93 -1.99
C GLY A 153 -9.59 6.56 -1.80
N PHE A 154 -9.91 7.02 -0.58
CA PHE A 154 -11.31 7.33 -0.21
C PHE A 154 -11.55 8.73 0.35
N VAL A 155 -10.53 9.43 0.85
CA VAL A 155 -10.74 10.66 1.64
C VAL A 155 -9.99 11.85 1.06
N GLY A 156 -8.69 11.69 0.82
CA GLY A 156 -7.74 12.78 0.61
C GLY A 156 -7.49 13.16 -0.84
N ASP A 157 -6.86 14.32 -1.01
CA ASP A 157 -6.03 14.62 -2.18
C ASP A 157 -4.58 14.18 -1.92
N GLN A 158 -3.79 14.10 -2.99
CA GLN A 158 -2.41 13.61 -2.91
C GLN A 158 -1.50 14.55 -2.11
N ASP A 159 -1.71 15.87 -2.24
CA ASP A 159 -0.92 16.89 -1.55
C ASP A 159 -1.06 16.75 -0.03
N ARG A 160 -2.28 16.50 0.45
CA ARG A 160 -2.56 16.30 1.87
C ARG A 160 -2.04 14.97 2.39
N LEU A 161 -1.98 13.94 1.56
CA LEU A 161 -1.39 12.66 1.96
C LEU A 161 0.11 12.79 2.24
N VAL A 162 0.86 13.49 1.37
CA VAL A 162 2.28 13.77 1.59
C VAL A 162 2.46 14.61 2.86
N ALA A 163 1.62 15.63 3.06
CA ALA A 163 1.65 16.45 4.26
C ALA A 163 1.38 15.64 5.55
N ILE A 164 0.41 14.72 5.55
CA ILE A 164 0.12 13.85 6.71
C ILE A 164 1.32 12.94 7.00
N MET A 165 1.95 12.39 5.96
CA MET A 165 3.17 11.58 6.11
C MET A 165 4.31 12.39 6.73
N ASP A 166 4.57 13.60 6.22
CA ASP A 166 5.62 14.45 6.79
C ASP A 166 5.35 14.80 8.26
N GLN A 167 4.09 15.03 8.65
CA GLN A 167 3.72 15.22 10.06
C GLN A 167 3.94 13.96 10.90
N PHE A 168 3.62 12.78 10.37
CA PHE A 168 3.86 11.50 11.04
C PHE A 168 5.37 11.24 11.23
N LEU A 169 6.20 11.54 10.24
CA LEU A 169 7.65 11.38 10.38
C LEU A 169 8.22 12.39 11.38
N ASN A 170 7.77 13.65 11.35
CA ASN A 170 8.15 14.64 12.36
C ASN A 170 7.73 14.23 13.79
N LEU A 171 6.63 13.47 13.92
CA LEU A 171 6.21 12.88 15.19
C LEU A 171 7.22 11.83 15.66
N LEU A 172 7.65 10.95 14.77
CA LEU A 172 8.64 9.91 15.07
C LEU A 172 10.00 10.49 15.44
N ASP A 173 10.40 11.59 14.78
CA ASP A 173 11.65 12.32 15.08
C ASP A 173 11.56 13.18 16.36
N GLY A 174 10.44 13.13 17.08
CA GLY A 174 10.18 13.93 18.28
C GLY A 174 10.10 15.44 18.04
N GLN A 175 10.00 15.87 16.78
CA GLN A 175 9.97 17.29 16.39
C GLN A 175 8.55 17.88 16.49
N MET A 176 7.50 17.07 16.40
CA MET A 176 6.11 17.54 16.32
C MET A 176 5.59 18.20 17.60
N TRP A 177 6.06 17.77 18.77
CA TRP A 177 5.54 18.21 20.09
C TRP A 177 6.56 18.99 20.91
N ARG A 178 7.55 19.63 20.28
CA ARG A 178 8.41 20.58 21.00
C ARG A 178 7.49 21.61 21.65
N VAL A 179 7.40 21.57 22.98
CA VAL A 179 6.65 22.55 23.77
C VAL A 179 7.20 23.90 23.34
N ALA A 180 6.36 24.74 22.74
CA ALA A 180 6.77 26.09 22.43
C ALA A 180 7.26 26.70 23.75
N ASP A 181 8.55 27.05 23.82
CA ASP A 181 9.10 27.72 24.98
C ASP A 181 8.19 28.92 25.26
N ARG A 182 7.50 28.86 26.41
CA ARG A 182 6.65 29.96 26.85
C ARG A 182 7.60 31.12 27.14
N ALA A 183 7.63 32.09 26.22
CA ALA A 183 8.20 33.41 26.46
C ALA A 183 7.42 34.17 27.54
#